data_AF-A0A956AX10-F1
#
_entry.id   AF-A0A956AX10-F1
#
_cell.length_a   1.000
_cell.length_b   1.000
_cell.length_c   1.000
_cell.angle_alpha   90.00
_cell.angle_beta   90.00
_cell.angle_gamma   90.00
#
_symmetry.space_group_name_H-M   'P 1'
#
loop_
_entity.id
_entity.type
_entity.pdbx_description
1 polymer ?
#
loop_
_entity_poly.entity_id
_entity_poly.type
_entity_poly.pdbx_seq_one_letter_code
_entity_poly.pdbx_strand_id
1 'polypeptide(L)'
;MASPVPDLPEALWARVKTHQADPDALPGPDVAAELIAWCEGRHPNDLQALLDALRAEGAYAVSLEVLEEAWNAELPLTVLGRVAEDWIGTVLHGVGDRAGASVVATHLVPRAKALGAAFAGDLGHLCLEWRLYAAADPLVRFAAADHPGDTALQYALGVVTKLAGEWDKSRDAFRAVLAQRPDEHGALWSLGIACTALEDWVGARDAWGRLGLTLPPGDGDFAAAGDATPVRLPTAGAPDAPVPFEVVWGVRLCPARARLVGIPRFSLLAAHGDVVLLDGEATGETQGPDGQPRAILPALDRWGPPAARPRFVMRGPLEDPRDRGRLQQALGELARAGFPVADWTGLDGAPDRLMAALVLPSDRAPAEAEAAAQDALGALPLFWPELRRAAGLDATAHHAALADEGIP
;
A
#
# COMPACT_ATOMS: atom_id res chain seq x y z
N MET A 1 18.72 -5.07 -42.22
CA MET A 1 18.33 -6.18 -41.31
C MET A 1 16.85 -6.41 -41.53
N ALA A 2 16.35 -7.64 -41.61
CA ALA A 2 14.91 -7.85 -41.80
C ALA A 2 14.11 -7.19 -40.66
N SER A 3 13.02 -6.50 -40.98
CA SER A 3 12.11 -5.94 -40.00
C SER A 3 11.59 -7.08 -39.09
N PRO A 4 11.53 -6.90 -37.77
CA PRO A 4 10.93 -7.90 -36.88
C PRO A 4 9.42 -8.07 -37.11
N VAL A 5 8.79 -7.09 -37.78
CA VAL A 5 7.37 -7.11 -38.15
C VAL A 5 7.25 -7.32 -39.66
N PRO A 6 6.52 -8.35 -40.14
CA PRO A 6 6.30 -8.60 -41.56
C PRO A 6 5.73 -7.36 -42.28
N ASP A 7 6.26 -7.04 -43.45
CA ASP A 7 5.81 -5.93 -44.32
C ASP A 7 5.82 -4.52 -43.70
N LEU A 8 6.47 -4.34 -42.55
CA LEU A 8 6.78 -3.01 -42.02
C LEU A 8 7.99 -2.42 -42.76
N PRO A 9 7.91 -1.19 -43.31
CA PRO A 9 9.02 -0.58 -44.04
C PRO A 9 10.28 -0.49 -43.17
N GLU A 10 11.42 -0.98 -43.68
CA GLU A 10 12.70 -0.96 -42.95
C GLU A 10 13.12 0.47 -42.55
N ALA A 11 12.79 1.46 -43.38
CA ALA A 11 13.02 2.88 -43.09
C ALA A 11 12.19 3.40 -41.89
N LEU A 12 10.96 2.92 -41.73
CA LEU A 12 10.11 3.28 -40.58
C LEU A 12 10.65 2.62 -39.31
N TRP A 13 11.04 1.34 -39.38
CA TRP A 13 11.65 0.64 -38.25
C TRP A 13 12.99 1.26 -37.83
N ALA A 14 13.81 1.71 -38.77
CA ALA A 14 15.06 2.41 -38.46
C ALA A 14 14.81 3.70 -37.65
N ARG A 15 13.72 4.42 -37.94
CA ARG A 15 13.35 5.64 -37.21
C ARG A 15 12.86 5.35 -35.80
N VAL A 16 12.16 4.24 -35.56
CA VAL A 16 11.84 3.76 -34.21
C VAL A 16 13.11 3.64 -33.38
N LYS A 17 14.15 3.00 -33.94
CA LYS A 17 15.44 2.84 -33.25
C LYS A 17 16.17 4.15 -33.00
N THR A 18 16.09 5.09 -33.94
CA THR A 18 16.68 6.42 -33.75
C THR A 18 15.96 7.19 -32.65
N HIS A 19 14.62 7.21 -32.67
CA HIS A 19 13.82 7.90 -31.65
C HIS A 19 14.02 7.29 -30.25
N GLN A 20 14.19 5.97 -30.17
CA GLN A 20 14.56 5.26 -28.95
C GLN A 20 15.92 5.71 -28.39
N ALA A 21 16.92 5.90 -29.25
CA ALA A 21 18.27 6.25 -28.84
C ALA A 21 18.42 7.73 -28.46
N ASP A 22 17.65 8.60 -29.11
CA ASP A 22 17.63 10.03 -28.85
C ASP A 22 16.21 10.59 -29.12
N PRO A 23 15.37 10.69 -28.06
CA PRO A 23 14.00 11.18 -28.19
C PRO A 23 13.91 12.62 -28.73
N ASP A 24 14.94 13.43 -28.50
CA ASP A 24 15.02 14.84 -28.90
C ASP A 24 15.63 15.03 -30.30
N ALA A 25 16.20 13.99 -30.92
CA ALA A 25 17.01 14.08 -32.15
C ALA A 25 16.25 14.35 -33.45
N LEU A 26 14.93 14.23 -33.52
CA LEU A 26 14.27 14.13 -34.82
C LEU A 26 13.36 15.33 -35.16
N PRO A 27 13.78 16.21 -36.10
CA PRO A 27 12.84 16.99 -36.88
C PRO A 27 12.25 16.09 -37.99
N GLY A 28 11.02 15.63 -37.83
CA GLY A 28 10.32 14.77 -38.80
C GLY A 28 8.87 14.47 -38.39
N PRO A 29 8.08 13.81 -39.25
CA PRO A 29 6.74 13.33 -38.88
C PRO A 29 6.79 12.38 -37.68
N ASP A 30 5.72 12.35 -36.92
CA ASP A 30 5.59 11.55 -35.71
C ASP A 30 5.65 10.04 -36.06
N VAL A 31 6.65 9.34 -35.51
CA VAL A 31 6.89 7.92 -35.76
C VAL A 31 5.72 7.07 -35.25
N ALA A 32 5.10 7.45 -34.14
CA ALA A 32 3.94 6.75 -33.61
C ALA A 32 2.74 6.89 -34.55
N ALA A 33 2.47 8.11 -35.03
CA ALA A 33 1.41 8.37 -36.00
C ALA A 33 1.58 7.54 -37.30
N GLU A 34 2.81 7.38 -37.79
CA GLU A 34 3.07 6.54 -38.96
C GLU A 34 2.87 5.04 -38.70
N LEU A 35 3.21 4.56 -37.50
CA LEU A 35 2.93 3.18 -37.09
C LEU A 35 1.43 2.93 -36.93
N ILE A 36 0.70 3.88 -36.36
CA ILE A 36 -0.77 3.85 -36.26
C ILE A 36 -1.37 3.77 -37.67
N ALA A 37 -0.96 4.66 -38.57
CA ALA A 37 -1.39 4.64 -39.97
C ALA A 37 -1.00 3.34 -40.69
N TRP A 38 0.14 2.73 -40.34
CA TRP A 38 0.52 1.43 -40.87
C TRP A 38 -0.42 0.31 -40.39
N CYS A 39 -0.90 0.37 -39.15
CA CYS A 39 -1.87 -0.60 -38.59
C CYS A 39 -3.29 -0.44 -39.16
N GLU A 40 -3.66 0.73 -39.70
CA GLU A 40 -5.00 0.98 -40.23
C GLU A 40 -5.39 -0.04 -41.33
N GLY A 41 -6.54 -0.68 -41.17
CA GLY A 41 -7.07 -1.66 -42.12
C GLY A 41 -6.30 -2.98 -42.20
N ARG A 42 -5.27 -3.18 -41.39
CA ARG A 42 -4.50 -4.43 -41.29
C ARG A 42 -5.14 -5.44 -40.34
N HIS A 43 -4.63 -6.66 -40.35
CA HIS A 43 -5.12 -7.70 -39.47
C HIS A 43 -4.65 -7.41 -38.03
N PRO A 44 -5.46 -7.67 -36.98
CA PRO A 44 -5.05 -7.39 -35.59
C PRO A 44 -3.76 -8.08 -35.13
N ASN A 45 -3.35 -9.16 -35.80
CA ASN A 45 -2.07 -9.82 -35.54
C ASN A 45 -0.87 -8.94 -35.93
N ASP A 46 -1.04 -8.03 -36.89
CA ASP A 46 0.01 -7.11 -37.33
C ASP A 46 0.29 -6.06 -36.24
N LEU A 47 -0.77 -5.56 -35.58
CA LEU A 47 -0.65 -4.72 -34.38
C LEU A 47 0.07 -5.47 -33.25
N GLN A 48 -0.29 -6.73 -33.00
CA GLN A 48 0.38 -7.51 -31.95
C GLN A 48 1.87 -7.71 -32.25
N ALA A 49 2.21 -8.08 -33.49
CA ALA A 49 3.60 -8.26 -33.91
C ALA A 49 4.39 -6.95 -33.77
N LEU A 50 3.76 -5.80 -34.06
CA LEU A 50 4.35 -4.49 -33.84
C LEU A 50 4.60 -4.21 -32.36
N LEU A 51 3.60 -4.39 -31.49
CA LEU A 51 3.75 -4.16 -30.05
C LEU A 51 4.83 -5.04 -29.43
N ASP A 52 4.90 -6.32 -29.84
CA ASP A 52 5.94 -7.24 -29.40
C ASP A 52 7.34 -6.81 -29.86
N ALA A 53 7.46 -6.33 -31.09
CA ALA A 53 8.71 -5.80 -31.62
C ALA A 53 9.14 -4.51 -30.89
N LEU A 54 8.22 -3.58 -30.65
CA LEU A 54 8.49 -2.35 -29.90
C LEU A 54 8.96 -2.67 -28.49
N ARG A 55 8.31 -3.61 -27.80
CA ARG A 55 8.72 -4.07 -26.46
C ARG A 55 10.11 -4.70 -26.47
N ALA A 56 10.41 -5.54 -27.46
CA ALA A 56 11.72 -6.20 -27.58
C ALA A 56 12.87 -5.21 -27.84
N GLU A 57 12.60 -4.11 -28.55
CA GLU A 57 13.56 -3.01 -28.76
C GLU A 57 13.59 -2.02 -27.58
N GLY A 58 12.65 -2.14 -26.63
CA GLY A 58 12.47 -1.22 -25.51
C GLY A 58 11.82 0.12 -25.90
N ALA A 59 11.22 0.21 -27.09
CA ALA A 59 10.62 1.39 -27.70
C ALA A 59 9.32 1.85 -27.00
N TYR A 60 9.40 2.08 -25.68
CA TYR A 60 8.24 2.28 -24.83
C TYR A 60 7.49 3.58 -25.11
N ALA A 61 8.17 4.70 -25.36
CA ALA A 61 7.49 5.97 -25.68
C ALA A 61 6.56 5.83 -26.89
N VAL A 62 7.11 5.34 -28.01
CA VAL A 62 6.36 5.05 -29.24
C VAL A 62 5.27 4.01 -28.99
N SER A 63 5.58 2.95 -28.22
CA SER A 63 4.61 1.91 -27.90
C SER A 63 3.40 2.45 -27.15
N LEU A 64 3.58 3.38 -26.22
CA LEU A 64 2.49 3.93 -25.42
C LEU A 64 1.50 4.72 -26.28
N GLU A 65 1.99 5.49 -27.24
CA GLU A 65 1.14 6.23 -28.19
C GLU A 65 0.35 5.28 -29.10
N VAL A 66 0.99 4.21 -29.60
CA VAL A 66 0.31 3.17 -30.40
C VAL A 66 -0.76 2.43 -29.58
N LEU A 67 -0.45 2.11 -28.32
CA LEU A 67 -1.37 1.43 -27.40
C LEU A 67 -2.59 2.29 -27.05
N GLU A 68 -2.38 3.58 -26.80
CA GLU A 68 -3.46 4.53 -26.56
C GLU A 68 -4.43 4.55 -27.72
N GLU A 69 -3.92 4.64 -28.95
CA GLU A 69 -4.81 4.72 -30.10
C GLU A 69 -5.47 3.37 -30.45
N ALA A 70 -4.75 2.27 -30.25
CA ALA A 70 -5.33 0.93 -30.37
C ALA A 70 -6.48 0.70 -29.38
N TRP A 71 -6.41 1.25 -28.16
CA TRP A 71 -7.48 1.11 -27.16
C TRP A 71 -8.77 1.81 -27.60
N ASN A 72 -8.66 2.95 -28.29
CA ASN A 72 -9.80 3.72 -28.78
C ASN A 72 -10.43 3.13 -30.05
N ALA A 73 -9.69 2.32 -30.80
CA ALA A 73 -10.14 1.68 -32.03
C ALA A 73 -11.24 0.61 -31.83
N GLU A 74 -11.96 0.30 -32.90
CA GLU A 74 -12.95 -0.78 -32.96
C GLU A 74 -12.25 -2.13 -33.23
N LEU A 75 -11.69 -2.72 -32.17
CA LEU A 75 -10.99 -4.00 -32.23
C LEU A 75 -11.80 -5.12 -31.54
N PRO A 76 -11.58 -6.41 -31.93
CA PRO A 76 -12.15 -7.54 -31.21
C PRO A 76 -11.76 -7.52 -29.72
N LEU A 77 -12.67 -7.94 -28.83
CA LEU A 77 -12.43 -7.93 -27.36
C LEU A 77 -11.15 -8.66 -26.96
N THR A 78 -10.82 -9.77 -27.63
CA THR A 78 -9.58 -10.53 -27.37
C THR A 78 -8.30 -9.75 -27.69
N VAL A 79 -8.39 -8.79 -28.62
CA VAL A 79 -7.28 -7.89 -28.97
C VAL A 79 -7.25 -6.73 -27.98
N LEU A 80 -8.40 -6.13 -27.65
CA LEU A 80 -8.48 -5.06 -26.65
C LEU A 80 -7.98 -5.50 -25.27
N GLY A 81 -8.23 -6.75 -24.88
CA GLY A 81 -7.71 -7.31 -23.63
C GLY A 81 -6.18 -7.31 -23.59
N ARG A 82 -5.54 -7.72 -24.69
CA ARG A 82 -4.08 -7.67 -24.83
C ARG A 82 -3.54 -6.25 -24.91
N VAL A 83 -4.23 -5.34 -25.60
CA VAL A 83 -3.86 -3.91 -25.62
C VAL A 83 -3.87 -3.33 -24.21
N ALA A 84 -4.91 -3.61 -23.42
CA ALA A 84 -4.99 -3.14 -22.03
C ALA A 84 -3.86 -3.72 -21.17
N GLU A 85 -3.61 -5.03 -21.27
CA GLU A 85 -2.52 -5.72 -20.58
C GLU A 85 -1.16 -5.15 -20.96
N ASP A 86 -0.89 -4.99 -22.26
CA ASP A 86 0.36 -4.45 -22.78
C ASP A 86 0.57 -3.00 -22.39
N TRP A 87 -0.50 -2.20 -22.35
CA TRP A 87 -0.40 -0.79 -21.98
C TRP A 87 -0.03 -0.62 -20.52
N ILE A 88 -0.78 -1.27 -19.62
CA ILE A 88 -0.48 -1.25 -18.20
C ILE A 88 0.89 -1.88 -17.93
N GLY A 89 1.18 -3.03 -18.55
CA GLY A 89 2.42 -3.78 -18.37
C GLY A 89 3.65 -3.03 -18.88
N THR A 90 3.54 -2.29 -19.99
CA THR A 90 4.63 -1.46 -20.53
C THR A 90 5.03 -0.36 -19.55
N VAL A 91 4.05 0.35 -18.97
CA VAL A 91 4.34 1.38 -17.97
C VAL A 91 4.88 0.75 -16.68
N LEU A 92 4.25 -0.34 -16.21
CA LEU A 92 4.59 -0.96 -14.93
C LEU A 92 5.96 -1.64 -14.94
N HIS A 93 6.27 -2.42 -15.97
CA HIS A 93 7.45 -3.29 -16.02
C HIS A 93 8.51 -2.79 -17.00
N GLY A 94 8.11 -2.21 -18.13
CA GLY A 94 9.03 -1.67 -19.13
C GLY A 94 9.66 -0.37 -18.66
N VAL A 95 8.82 0.61 -18.35
CA VAL A 95 9.25 1.92 -17.81
C VAL A 95 9.60 1.82 -16.32
N GLY A 96 8.96 0.91 -15.59
CA GLY A 96 9.15 0.78 -14.14
C GLY A 96 8.37 1.82 -13.33
N ASP A 97 7.38 2.49 -13.94
CA ASP A 97 6.56 3.52 -13.31
C ASP A 97 5.24 2.93 -12.80
N ARG A 98 5.24 2.50 -11.53
CA ARG A 98 4.05 1.98 -10.88
C ARG A 98 2.94 3.03 -10.75
N ALA A 99 3.28 4.30 -10.55
CA ALA A 99 2.29 5.36 -10.40
C ALA A 99 1.61 5.63 -11.74
N GLY A 100 2.38 5.75 -12.81
CA GLY A 100 1.88 5.85 -14.19
C GLY A 100 1.01 4.65 -14.58
N ALA A 101 1.42 3.43 -14.25
CA ALA A 101 0.62 2.23 -14.53
C ALA A 101 -0.75 2.26 -13.82
N SER A 102 -0.80 2.79 -12.59
CA SER A 102 -2.06 3.00 -11.86
C SER A 102 -2.94 4.04 -12.54
N VAL A 103 -2.36 5.11 -13.10
CA VAL A 103 -3.10 6.13 -13.86
C VAL A 103 -3.68 5.53 -15.13
N VAL A 104 -2.87 4.81 -15.92
CA VAL A 104 -3.33 4.12 -17.13
C VAL A 104 -4.45 3.13 -16.80
N ALA A 105 -4.25 2.23 -15.84
CA ALA A 105 -5.26 1.25 -15.47
C ALA A 105 -6.59 1.91 -15.07
N THR A 106 -6.54 3.02 -14.32
CA THR A 106 -7.72 3.79 -13.93
C THR A 106 -8.41 4.43 -15.14
N HIS A 107 -7.63 4.93 -16.11
CA HIS A 107 -8.13 5.47 -17.36
C HIS A 107 -8.89 4.43 -18.19
N LEU A 108 -8.49 3.15 -18.16
CA LEU A 108 -9.16 2.09 -18.92
C LEU A 108 -10.53 1.69 -18.34
N VAL A 109 -10.78 1.96 -17.04
CA VAL A 109 -11.97 1.47 -16.30
C VAL A 109 -13.31 1.82 -17.00
N PRO A 110 -13.58 3.06 -17.42
CA PRO A 110 -14.90 3.41 -17.98
C PRO A 110 -15.21 2.64 -19.25
N ARG A 111 -14.25 2.52 -20.17
CA ARG A 111 -14.43 1.79 -21.43
C ARG A 111 -14.50 0.28 -21.19
N ALA A 112 -13.67 -0.28 -20.30
CA ALA A 112 -13.74 -1.69 -19.95
C ALA A 112 -15.13 -2.11 -19.44
N LYS A 113 -15.78 -1.27 -18.62
CA LYS A 113 -17.16 -1.49 -18.18
C LYS A 113 -18.17 -1.40 -19.32
N ALA A 114 -17.98 -0.47 -20.26
CA ALA A 114 -18.82 -0.35 -21.44
C ALA A 114 -18.69 -1.56 -22.40
N LEU A 115 -17.53 -2.23 -22.42
CA LEU A 115 -17.28 -3.45 -23.20
C LEU A 115 -17.94 -4.70 -22.58
N GLY A 116 -18.34 -4.65 -21.31
CA GLY A 116 -19.14 -5.69 -20.66
C GLY A 116 -18.53 -6.26 -19.37
N ALA A 117 -19.35 -6.98 -18.59
CA ALA A 117 -18.97 -7.51 -17.28
C ALA A 117 -17.81 -8.52 -17.34
N ALA A 118 -17.80 -9.41 -18.32
CA ALA A 118 -16.71 -10.37 -18.50
C ALA A 118 -15.35 -9.67 -18.74
N PHE A 119 -15.31 -8.71 -19.67
CA PHE A 119 -14.10 -7.95 -19.97
C PHE A 119 -13.62 -7.13 -18.74
N ALA A 120 -14.55 -6.47 -18.06
CA ALA A 120 -14.24 -5.74 -16.84
C ALA A 120 -13.72 -6.68 -15.74
N GLY A 121 -14.28 -7.89 -15.61
CA GLY A 121 -13.82 -8.92 -14.67
C GLY A 121 -12.38 -9.33 -14.94
N ASP A 122 -12.05 -9.67 -16.18
CA ASP A 122 -10.70 -10.09 -16.59
C ASP A 122 -9.67 -8.98 -16.32
N LEU A 123 -9.97 -7.74 -16.72
CA LEU A 123 -9.10 -6.59 -16.44
C LEU A 123 -8.98 -6.30 -14.93
N GLY A 124 -10.07 -6.48 -14.18
CA GLY A 124 -10.09 -6.34 -12.72
C GLY A 124 -9.19 -7.37 -12.04
N HIS A 125 -9.21 -8.62 -12.49
CA HIS A 125 -8.30 -9.68 -12.02
C HIS A 125 -6.84 -9.36 -12.31
N LEU A 126 -6.52 -8.91 -13.53
CA LEU A 126 -5.17 -8.46 -13.88
C LEU A 126 -4.70 -7.32 -12.98
N CYS A 127 -5.56 -6.32 -12.76
CA CYS A 127 -5.27 -5.21 -11.88
C CYS A 127 -5.03 -5.66 -10.43
N LEU A 128 -5.76 -6.66 -9.92
CA LEU A 128 -5.51 -7.24 -8.60
C LEU A 128 -4.14 -7.93 -8.52
N GLU A 129 -3.81 -8.75 -9.52
CA GLU A 129 -2.53 -9.47 -9.59
C GLU A 129 -1.34 -8.48 -9.58
N TRP A 130 -1.46 -7.39 -10.33
CA TRP A 130 -0.45 -6.33 -10.38
C TRP A 130 -0.58 -5.31 -9.24
N ARG A 131 -1.53 -5.54 -8.32
CA ARG A 131 -1.79 -4.73 -7.13
C ARG A 131 -2.15 -3.27 -7.45
N LEU A 132 -2.82 -3.04 -8.58
CA LEU A 132 -3.38 -1.77 -9.05
C LEU A 132 -4.82 -1.63 -8.53
N TYR A 133 -4.93 -1.55 -7.19
CA TYR A 133 -6.21 -1.70 -6.49
C TYR A 133 -7.25 -0.63 -6.83
N ALA A 134 -6.81 0.61 -7.13
CA ALA A 134 -7.71 1.71 -7.49
C ALA A 134 -8.53 1.43 -8.76
N ALA A 135 -7.92 0.75 -9.74
CA ALA A 135 -8.62 0.32 -10.96
C ALA A 135 -9.38 -0.99 -10.75
N ALA A 136 -8.83 -1.91 -9.97
CA ALA A 136 -9.43 -3.21 -9.71
C ALA A 136 -10.80 -3.13 -9.02
N ASP A 137 -10.95 -2.31 -7.97
CA ASP A 137 -12.18 -2.21 -7.17
C ASP A 137 -13.44 -1.92 -8.03
N PRO A 138 -13.51 -0.85 -8.84
CA PRO A 138 -14.71 -0.54 -9.62
C PRO A 138 -14.99 -1.55 -10.74
N LEU A 139 -13.95 -2.23 -11.26
CA LEU A 139 -14.08 -3.27 -12.29
C LEU A 139 -14.67 -4.56 -11.71
N VAL A 140 -14.08 -5.04 -10.62
CA VAL A 140 -14.50 -6.26 -9.93
C VAL A 140 -15.92 -6.13 -9.39
N ARG A 141 -16.27 -5.01 -8.75
CA ARG A 141 -17.63 -4.79 -8.25
C ARG A 141 -18.67 -4.79 -9.37
N PHE A 142 -18.33 -4.21 -10.52
CA PHE A 142 -19.22 -4.21 -11.68
C PHE A 142 -19.43 -5.65 -12.22
N ALA A 143 -18.35 -6.39 -12.42
CA ALA A 143 -18.44 -7.77 -12.92
C ALA A 143 -19.14 -8.71 -11.94
N ALA A 144 -18.82 -8.64 -10.65
CA ALA A 144 -19.41 -9.49 -9.62
C ALA A 144 -20.91 -9.20 -9.39
N ALA A 145 -21.36 -7.96 -9.64
CA ALA A 145 -22.78 -7.62 -9.58
C ALA A 145 -23.59 -8.24 -10.74
N ASP A 146 -22.99 -8.36 -11.93
CA ASP A 146 -23.62 -9.00 -13.09
C ASP A 146 -23.58 -10.54 -13.00
N HIS A 147 -22.53 -11.09 -12.37
CA HIS A 147 -22.32 -12.52 -12.23
C HIS A 147 -22.11 -12.96 -10.76
N PRO A 148 -23.12 -12.83 -9.89
CA PRO A 148 -22.96 -13.07 -8.45
C PRO A 148 -22.63 -14.53 -8.08
N GLY A 149 -22.87 -15.49 -8.97
CA GLY A 149 -22.55 -16.91 -8.76
C GLY A 149 -21.12 -17.31 -9.13
N ASP A 150 -20.38 -16.45 -9.81
CA ASP A 150 -19.01 -16.74 -10.26
C ASP A 150 -18.04 -16.74 -9.08
N THR A 151 -17.45 -17.90 -8.79
CA THR A 151 -16.52 -18.06 -7.66
C THR A 151 -15.27 -17.19 -7.78
N ALA A 152 -14.73 -17.01 -8.98
CA ALA A 152 -13.52 -16.21 -9.18
C ALA A 152 -13.81 -14.73 -8.94
N LEU A 153 -14.95 -14.23 -9.44
CA LEU A 153 -15.40 -12.86 -9.17
C LEU A 153 -15.76 -12.64 -7.71
N GLN A 154 -16.36 -13.63 -7.02
CA GLN A 154 -16.58 -13.55 -5.57
C GLN A 154 -15.27 -13.52 -4.78
N TYR A 155 -14.24 -14.26 -5.20
CA TYR A 155 -12.92 -14.18 -4.58
C TYR A 155 -12.31 -12.78 -4.76
N ALA A 156 -12.32 -12.26 -5.99
CA ALA A 156 -11.85 -10.90 -6.27
C ALA A 156 -12.63 -9.85 -5.50
N LEU A 157 -13.96 -9.99 -5.40
CA LEU A 157 -14.83 -9.11 -4.62
C LEU A 157 -14.43 -9.13 -3.14
N GLY A 158 -14.18 -10.32 -2.58
CA GLY A 158 -13.69 -10.48 -1.22
C GLY A 158 -12.35 -9.77 -0.99
N VAL A 159 -11.44 -9.81 -1.96
CA VAL A 159 -10.14 -9.11 -1.90
C VAL A 159 -10.32 -7.59 -1.95
N VAL A 160 -11.07 -7.04 -2.91
CA VAL A 160 -11.22 -5.56 -3.01
C VAL A 160 -11.96 -4.99 -1.80
N THR A 161 -12.98 -5.69 -1.29
CA THR A 161 -13.70 -5.28 -0.07
C THR A 161 -12.84 -5.42 1.19
N LYS A 162 -11.96 -6.43 1.27
CA LYS A 162 -10.95 -6.56 2.35
C LYS A 162 -10.03 -5.34 2.37
N LEU A 163 -9.49 -4.97 1.21
CA LEU A 163 -8.57 -3.83 1.08
C LEU A 163 -9.25 -2.48 1.35
N ALA A 164 -10.57 -2.40 1.11
CA ALA A 164 -11.38 -1.23 1.43
C ALA A 164 -11.85 -1.18 2.91
N GLY A 165 -11.54 -2.19 3.73
CA GLY A 165 -12.05 -2.29 5.11
C GLY A 165 -13.56 -2.57 5.21
N GLU A 166 -14.21 -2.98 4.11
CA GLU A 166 -15.62 -3.39 4.06
C GLU A 166 -15.75 -4.84 4.56
N TRP A 167 -15.47 -5.03 5.85
CA TRP A 167 -15.29 -6.36 6.46
C TRP A 167 -16.52 -7.26 6.34
N ASP A 168 -17.73 -6.70 6.43
CA ASP A 168 -18.99 -7.42 6.26
C ASP A 168 -19.12 -8.02 4.86
N LYS A 169 -18.86 -7.22 3.82
CA LYS A 169 -18.92 -7.66 2.42
C LYS A 169 -17.80 -8.63 2.10
N SER A 170 -16.60 -8.39 2.65
CA SER A 170 -15.46 -9.28 2.48
C SER A 170 -15.76 -10.68 3.05
N ARG A 171 -16.30 -10.75 4.27
CA ARG A 171 -16.74 -12.00 4.89
C ARG A 171 -17.76 -12.73 4.02
N ASP A 172 -18.79 -12.02 3.54
CA ASP A 172 -19.88 -12.63 2.79
C ASP A 172 -19.41 -13.16 1.43
N ALA A 173 -18.54 -12.41 0.73
CA ALA A 173 -17.92 -12.85 -0.52
C ALA A 173 -17.02 -14.09 -0.32
N PHE A 174 -16.18 -14.11 0.71
CA PHE A 174 -15.35 -15.30 0.99
C PHE A 174 -16.16 -16.51 1.47
N ARG A 175 -17.28 -16.30 2.18
CA ARG A 175 -18.23 -17.39 2.47
C ARG A 175 -18.84 -17.97 1.19
N ALA A 176 -19.19 -17.14 0.21
CA ALA A 176 -19.68 -17.59 -1.08
C ALA A 176 -18.63 -18.42 -1.84
N VAL A 177 -17.35 -18.01 -1.79
CA VAL A 177 -16.24 -18.81 -2.35
C VAL A 177 -16.14 -20.17 -1.64
N LEU A 178 -16.11 -20.17 -0.30
CA LEU A 178 -15.90 -21.38 0.49
C LEU A 178 -17.09 -22.35 0.42
N ALA A 179 -18.28 -21.88 0.05
CA ALA A 179 -19.41 -22.76 -0.25
C ALA A 179 -19.17 -23.62 -1.50
N GLN A 180 -18.39 -23.13 -2.47
CA GLN A 180 -18.05 -23.84 -3.71
C GLN A 180 -16.68 -24.52 -3.63
N ARG A 181 -15.73 -23.90 -2.94
CA ARG A 181 -14.35 -24.38 -2.74
C ARG A 181 -14.02 -24.37 -1.25
N PRO A 182 -14.45 -25.39 -0.49
CA PRO A 182 -14.30 -25.39 0.97
C PRO A 182 -12.86 -25.17 1.42
N ASP A 183 -11.88 -25.79 0.80
CA ASP A 183 -10.50 -25.78 1.29
C ASP A 183 -9.62 -24.72 0.60
N GLU A 184 -10.24 -23.70 0.01
CA GLU A 184 -9.52 -22.58 -0.62
C GLU A 184 -8.77 -21.76 0.44
N HIS A 185 -7.46 -22.01 0.54
CA HIS A 185 -6.60 -21.47 1.61
C HIS A 185 -6.64 -19.94 1.69
N GLY A 186 -6.57 -19.24 0.56
CA GLY A 186 -6.60 -17.77 0.52
C GLY A 186 -7.94 -17.21 1.01
N ALA A 187 -9.05 -17.89 0.69
CA ALA A 187 -10.38 -17.50 1.14
C ALA A 187 -10.58 -17.79 2.63
N LEU A 188 -10.08 -18.92 3.14
CA LEU A 188 -10.08 -19.21 4.58
C LEU A 188 -9.30 -18.16 5.37
N TRP A 189 -8.09 -17.81 4.90
CA TRP A 189 -7.27 -16.81 5.57
C TRP A 189 -7.97 -15.46 5.61
N SER A 190 -8.51 -15.02 4.47
CA SER A 190 -9.17 -13.73 4.37
C SER A 190 -10.51 -13.70 5.12
N LEU A 191 -11.25 -14.81 5.15
CA LEU A 191 -12.43 -14.95 6.01
C LEU A 191 -12.05 -14.85 7.49
N GLY A 192 -10.94 -15.45 7.91
CA GLY A 192 -10.42 -15.34 9.27
C GLY A 192 -10.12 -13.90 9.67
N ILE A 193 -9.51 -13.12 8.77
CA ILE A 193 -9.28 -11.67 8.97
C ILE A 193 -10.61 -10.94 9.12
N ALA A 194 -11.53 -11.11 8.17
CA ALA A 194 -12.80 -10.39 8.16
C ALA A 194 -13.66 -10.72 9.39
N CYS A 195 -13.75 -11.99 9.79
CA CYS A 195 -14.42 -12.39 11.02
C CYS A 195 -13.76 -11.80 12.27
N THR A 196 -12.42 -11.74 12.32
CA THR A 196 -11.69 -11.10 13.44
C THR A 196 -11.98 -9.59 13.50
N ALA A 197 -12.03 -8.92 12.35
CA ALA A 197 -12.35 -7.49 12.26
C ALA A 197 -13.76 -7.17 12.77
N LEU A 198 -14.72 -8.06 12.48
CA LEU A 198 -16.13 -7.96 12.88
C LEU A 198 -16.44 -8.51 14.27
N GLU A 199 -15.44 -9.00 15.01
CA GLU A 199 -15.64 -9.70 16.29
C GLU A 199 -16.54 -10.95 16.20
N ASP A 200 -16.66 -11.55 15.01
CA ASP A 200 -17.27 -12.87 14.79
C ASP A 200 -16.28 -13.95 15.23
N TRP A 201 -16.11 -14.11 16.54
CA TRP A 201 -15.11 -15.01 17.12
C TRP A 201 -15.33 -16.48 16.75
N VAL A 202 -16.59 -16.89 16.60
CA VAL A 202 -16.94 -18.25 16.16
C VAL A 202 -16.51 -18.47 14.72
N GLY A 203 -16.87 -17.56 13.81
CA GLY A 203 -16.45 -17.63 12.40
C GLY A 203 -14.94 -17.52 12.22
N ALA A 204 -14.27 -16.69 13.02
CA ALA A 204 -12.82 -16.58 13.00
C ALA A 204 -12.15 -17.88 13.45
N ARG A 205 -12.63 -18.52 14.53
CA ARG A 205 -12.10 -19.82 14.98
C ARG A 205 -12.29 -20.93 13.97
N ASP A 206 -13.45 -20.98 13.31
CA ASP A 206 -13.67 -21.95 12.24
C ASP A 206 -12.65 -21.76 11.12
N ALA A 207 -12.54 -20.54 10.59
CA ALA A 207 -11.62 -20.22 9.51
C ALA A 207 -10.14 -20.51 9.87
N TRP A 208 -9.69 -20.04 11.04
CA TRP A 208 -8.32 -20.28 11.52
C TRP A 208 -8.07 -21.76 11.85
N GLY A 209 -9.04 -22.46 12.42
CA GLY A 209 -8.94 -23.88 12.76
C GLY A 209 -8.85 -24.76 11.52
N ARG A 210 -9.57 -24.42 10.45
CA ARG A 210 -9.48 -25.10 9.14
C ARG A 210 -8.12 -24.90 8.46
N LEU A 211 -7.40 -23.84 8.82
CA LEU A 211 -5.99 -23.62 8.45
C LEU A 211 -4.99 -24.29 9.41
N GLY A 212 -5.47 -25.08 10.38
CA GLY A 212 -4.64 -25.79 11.36
C GLY A 212 -4.12 -24.91 12.51
N LEU A 213 -4.58 -23.66 12.63
CA LEU A 213 -4.18 -22.77 13.71
C LEU A 213 -4.98 -23.07 14.98
N THR A 214 -4.27 -23.22 16.11
CA THR A 214 -4.89 -23.43 17.41
C THR A 214 -5.06 -22.10 18.14
N LEU A 215 -6.30 -21.78 18.53
CA LEU A 215 -6.63 -20.55 19.25
C LEU A 215 -7.11 -20.87 20.68
N PRO A 216 -6.87 -20.00 21.68
CA PRO A 216 -7.38 -20.17 23.05
C PRO A 216 -8.88 -20.45 23.08
N PRO A 217 -9.41 -21.49 23.75
CA PRO A 217 -10.83 -21.86 23.67
C PRO A 217 -11.79 -20.78 24.21
N GLY A 218 -13.07 -20.84 23.80
CA GLY A 218 -14.15 -19.97 24.28
C GLY A 218 -14.86 -19.19 23.16
N ASP A 219 -15.91 -18.44 23.51
CA ASP A 219 -16.76 -17.74 22.54
C ASP A 219 -16.40 -16.26 22.32
N GLY A 220 -15.46 -15.74 23.13
CA GLY A 220 -14.99 -14.35 23.07
C GLY A 220 -13.68 -14.18 22.32
N ASP A 221 -13.13 -12.98 22.42
CA ASP A 221 -11.82 -12.61 21.91
C ASP A 221 -10.74 -13.62 22.36
N PHE A 222 -9.88 -14.01 21.42
CA PHE A 222 -8.76 -14.93 21.59
C PHE A 222 -7.39 -14.23 21.54
N ALA A 223 -7.34 -12.91 21.77
CA ALA A 223 -6.11 -12.15 21.87
C ALA A 223 -5.20 -12.73 22.97
N ALA A 224 -4.00 -13.15 22.58
CA ALA A 224 -2.94 -13.59 23.45
C ALA A 224 -1.63 -12.94 23.00
N ALA A 225 -0.87 -12.40 23.94
CA ALA A 225 0.42 -11.79 23.62
C ALA A 225 1.35 -12.86 23.02
N GLY A 226 1.79 -12.63 21.79
CA GLY A 226 2.73 -13.48 21.05
C GLY A 226 4.03 -12.76 20.76
N ASP A 227 4.69 -13.19 19.69
CA ASP A 227 5.99 -12.65 19.29
C ASP A 227 5.92 -11.20 18.81
N ALA A 228 7.08 -10.53 18.87
CA ALA A 228 7.31 -9.28 18.16
C ALA A 228 7.13 -9.48 16.65
N THR A 229 6.43 -8.55 16.01
CA THR A 229 6.17 -8.57 14.57
C THR A 229 6.45 -7.19 13.98
N PRO A 230 7.17 -7.12 12.86
CA PRO A 230 7.33 -5.88 12.13
C PRO A 230 6.06 -5.62 11.31
N VAL A 231 5.45 -4.47 11.53
CA VAL A 231 4.21 -4.05 10.88
C VAL A 231 4.51 -2.93 9.91
N ARG A 232 4.12 -3.11 8.65
CA ARG A 232 4.18 -2.06 7.63
C ARG A 232 2.93 -1.19 7.72
N LEU A 233 3.12 0.09 8.00
CA LEU A 233 2.07 1.10 8.08
C LEU A 233 2.16 2.02 6.86
N PRO A 234 1.03 2.35 6.21
CA PRO A 234 1.02 3.33 5.14
C PRO A 234 1.33 4.74 5.69
N THR A 235 2.02 5.54 4.89
CA THR A 235 2.35 6.94 5.19
C THR A 235 1.77 7.89 4.13
N ALA A 236 1.01 7.37 3.17
CA ALA A 236 0.34 8.17 2.16
C ALA A 236 -0.56 9.23 2.82
N GLY A 237 -0.47 10.46 2.32
CA GLY A 237 -1.17 11.62 2.90
C GLY A 237 -0.46 12.25 4.10
N ALA A 238 0.61 11.66 4.64
CA ALA A 238 1.39 12.28 5.70
C ALA A 238 2.30 13.39 5.15
N PRO A 239 2.29 14.59 5.74
CA PRO A 239 3.21 15.66 5.36
C PRO A 239 4.68 15.21 5.50
N ASP A 240 5.50 15.53 4.51
CA ASP A 240 6.95 15.28 4.49
C ASP A 240 7.39 13.80 4.61
N ALA A 241 6.50 12.83 4.41
CA ALA A 241 6.88 11.41 4.44
C ALA A 241 7.81 11.07 3.25
N PRO A 242 9.06 10.61 3.49
CA PRO A 242 10.04 10.38 2.43
C PRO A 242 9.79 9.04 1.69
N VAL A 243 8.91 8.21 2.22
CA VAL A 243 8.60 6.86 1.75
C VAL A 243 7.09 6.62 1.84
N PRO A 244 6.52 5.72 1.02
CA PRO A 244 5.07 5.43 1.02
C PRO A 244 4.61 4.52 2.17
N PHE A 245 5.54 4.01 2.98
CA PHE A 245 5.25 3.23 4.18
C PHE A 245 6.40 3.31 5.17
N GLU A 246 6.10 3.10 6.45
CA GLU A 246 7.09 2.87 7.50
C GLU A 246 6.89 1.49 8.14
N VAL A 247 7.95 0.95 8.76
CA VAL A 247 7.88 -0.33 9.47
C VAL A 247 8.05 -0.09 10.95
N VAL A 248 7.08 -0.53 11.74
CA VAL A 248 7.01 -0.31 13.19
C VAL A 248 6.83 -1.65 13.90
N TRP A 249 7.52 -1.82 15.03
CA TRP A 249 7.35 -3.02 15.83
C TRP A 249 5.98 -3.06 16.52
N GLY A 250 5.33 -4.22 16.42
CA GLY A 250 4.15 -4.58 17.20
C GLY A 250 4.37 -5.90 17.93
N VAL A 251 3.41 -6.24 18.78
CA VAL A 251 3.30 -7.55 19.43
C VAL A 251 2.05 -8.23 18.90
N ARG A 252 2.21 -9.46 18.41
CA ARG A 252 1.09 -10.25 17.89
C ARG A 252 0.08 -10.51 18.99
N LEU A 253 -1.21 -10.38 18.64
CA LEU A 253 -2.31 -10.75 19.52
C LEU A 253 -3.02 -12.01 19.04
N CYS A 254 -3.09 -12.20 17.73
CA CYS A 254 -3.67 -13.37 17.08
C CYS A 254 -3.25 -13.36 15.59
N PRO A 255 -3.64 -14.33 14.74
CA PRO A 255 -3.27 -14.36 13.32
C PRO A 255 -3.61 -13.10 12.50
N ALA A 256 -4.58 -12.29 12.92
CA ALA A 256 -4.98 -11.09 12.19
C ALA A 256 -4.74 -9.78 12.94
N ARG A 257 -4.20 -9.78 14.18
CA ARG A 257 -4.02 -8.52 14.94
C ARG A 257 -2.62 -8.40 15.55
N ALA A 258 -2.14 -7.16 15.63
CA ALA A 258 -0.98 -6.79 16.42
C ALA A 258 -1.21 -5.47 17.13
N ARG A 259 -0.67 -5.35 18.35
CA ARG A 259 -0.61 -4.08 19.09
C ARG A 259 0.71 -3.39 18.78
N LEU A 260 0.68 -2.14 18.33
CA LEU A 260 1.89 -1.38 18.07
C LEU A 260 2.61 -1.06 19.38
N VAL A 261 3.91 -1.37 19.43
CA VAL A 261 4.79 -1.04 20.57
C VAL A 261 5.85 -0.01 20.19
N GLY A 262 6.23 0.06 18.91
CA GLY A 262 6.96 1.21 18.39
C GLY A 262 6.08 2.44 18.25
N ILE A 263 6.69 3.61 18.16
CA ILE A 263 6.00 4.87 17.85
C ILE A 263 6.09 5.08 16.33
N PRO A 264 4.98 5.14 15.60
CA PRO A 264 4.99 5.50 14.18
C PRO A 264 5.40 6.97 13.98
N ARG A 265 6.29 7.24 13.03
CA ARG A 265 6.78 8.59 12.74
C ARG A 265 5.84 9.35 11.83
N PHE A 266 5.33 8.70 10.79
CA PHE A 266 4.60 9.32 9.69
C PHE A 266 3.19 8.74 9.48
N SER A 267 2.93 7.51 9.93
CA SER A 267 1.66 6.84 9.73
C SER A 267 0.50 7.64 10.32
N LEU A 268 -0.53 7.82 9.50
CA LEU A 268 -1.83 8.38 9.90
C LEU A 268 -2.83 7.28 10.29
N LEU A 269 -2.51 6.01 10.00
CA LEU A 269 -3.42 4.88 10.24
C LEU A 269 -3.56 4.56 11.73
N ALA A 270 -2.43 4.54 12.45
CA ALA A 270 -2.37 4.06 13.82
C ALA A 270 -1.20 4.68 14.58
N ALA A 271 -1.35 4.81 15.89
CA ALA A 271 -0.35 5.29 16.83
C ALA A 271 0.17 4.18 17.75
N HIS A 272 1.17 4.51 18.58
CA HIS A 272 1.64 3.60 19.61
C HIS A 272 0.49 3.10 20.50
N GLY A 273 0.43 1.80 20.76
CA GLY A 273 -0.58 1.17 21.59
C GLY A 273 -1.87 0.81 20.86
N ASP A 274 -2.09 1.33 19.65
CA ASP A 274 -3.21 0.92 18.80
C ASP A 274 -3.07 -0.56 18.41
N VAL A 275 -4.22 -1.19 18.21
CA VAL A 275 -4.28 -2.51 17.59
C VAL A 275 -4.59 -2.32 16.12
N VAL A 276 -3.86 -3.01 15.27
CA VAL A 276 -4.07 -3.01 13.82
C VAL A 276 -4.43 -4.40 13.32
N LEU A 277 -5.26 -4.45 12.29
CA LEU A 277 -5.51 -5.64 11.50
C LEU A 277 -4.35 -5.86 10.54
N LEU A 278 -3.83 -7.09 10.46
CA LEU A 278 -2.73 -7.46 9.58
C LEU A 278 -3.23 -8.26 8.39
N ASP A 279 -2.60 -8.04 7.24
CA ASP A 279 -2.69 -8.97 6.13
C ASP A 279 -1.80 -10.20 6.35
N GLY A 280 -2.10 -11.29 5.64
CA GLY A 280 -1.27 -12.51 5.65
C GLY A 280 -0.12 -12.49 4.67
N GLU A 281 -0.19 -11.62 3.65
CA GLU A 281 0.82 -11.57 2.60
C GLU A 281 2.00 -10.68 3.04
N ALA A 282 3.16 -11.30 3.28
CA ALA A 282 4.36 -10.59 3.66
C ALA A 282 4.86 -9.67 2.53
N THR A 283 5.36 -8.49 2.89
CA THR A 283 5.90 -7.50 1.93
C THR A 283 7.39 -7.26 2.06
N GLY A 284 8.10 -8.20 2.69
CA GLY A 284 9.52 -8.17 2.94
C GLY A 284 9.88 -8.87 4.25
N GLU A 285 11.14 -8.78 4.62
CA GLU A 285 11.67 -9.35 5.85
C GLU A 285 12.59 -8.34 6.55
N THR A 286 12.65 -8.41 7.87
CA THR A 286 13.62 -7.67 8.68
C THR A 286 14.17 -8.56 9.79
N GLN A 287 15.32 -8.22 10.34
CA GLN A 287 15.84 -8.88 11.53
C GLN A 287 15.06 -8.43 12.77
N GLY A 288 14.65 -9.40 13.58
CA GLY A 288 14.07 -9.21 14.89
C GLY A 288 15.10 -8.76 15.93
N PRO A 289 14.65 -8.33 17.12
CA PRO A 289 15.54 -7.99 18.23
C PRO A 289 16.42 -9.16 18.70
N ASP A 290 16.00 -10.38 18.42
CA ASP A 290 16.70 -11.64 18.64
C ASP A 290 17.65 -12.05 17.49
N GLY A 291 17.77 -11.20 16.47
CA GLY A 291 18.55 -11.45 15.25
C GLY A 291 17.88 -12.42 14.26
N GLN A 292 16.68 -12.92 14.56
CA GLN A 292 15.97 -13.85 13.67
C GLN A 292 15.19 -13.10 12.58
N PRO A 293 15.10 -13.63 11.35
CA PRO A 293 14.30 -13.01 10.31
C PRO A 293 12.80 -13.03 10.68
N ARG A 294 12.11 -11.92 10.45
CA ARG A 294 10.68 -11.74 10.68
C ARG A 294 10.05 -11.15 9.41
N ALA A 295 8.96 -11.76 8.96
CA ALA A 295 8.17 -11.25 7.84
C ALA A 295 7.48 -9.93 8.20
N ILE A 296 7.54 -8.96 7.29
CA ILE A 296 6.91 -7.65 7.42
C ILE A 296 5.46 -7.75 6.93
N LEU A 297 4.52 -7.59 7.86
CA LEU A 297 3.09 -7.73 7.59
C LEU A 297 2.44 -6.35 7.41
N PRO A 298 1.72 -6.10 6.31
CA PRO A 298 0.94 -4.87 6.12
C PRO A 298 -0.17 -4.74 7.16
N ALA A 299 -0.34 -3.54 7.71
CA ALA A 299 -1.58 -3.19 8.38
C ALA A 299 -2.66 -2.87 7.33
N LEU A 300 -3.83 -3.50 7.48
CA LEU A 300 -5.00 -3.24 6.65
C LEU A 300 -5.82 -2.08 7.20
N ASP A 301 -6.02 -2.06 8.52
CA ASP A 301 -6.87 -1.08 9.20
C ASP A 301 -6.51 -0.99 10.70
N ARG A 302 -6.96 0.05 11.39
CA ARG A 302 -6.94 0.13 12.85
C ARG A 302 -8.13 -0.62 13.43
N TRP A 303 -7.87 -1.54 14.34
CA TRP A 303 -8.92 -2.25 15.07
C TRP A 303 -9.32 -1.48 16.33
N GLY A 304 -10.58 -1.03 16.36
CA GLY A 304 -11.16 -0.30 17.49
C GLY A 304 -10.82 1.20 17.54
N PRO A 305 -11.25 1.89 18.60
CA PRO A 305 -10.97 3.32 18.76
C PRO A 305 -9.47 3.56 18.95
N PRO A 306 -8.96 4.74 18.58
CA PRO A 306 -7.57 5.10 18.85
C PRO A 306 -7.27 5.01 20.35
N ALA A 307 -6.08 4.52 20.67
CA ALA A 307 -5.53 4.55 22.00
C ALA A 307 -5.34 6.01 22.41
N ALA A 308 -6.13 6.47 23.38
CA ALA A 308 -5.98 7.80 23.95
C ALA A 308 -4.67 7.87 24.75
N ARG A 309 -3.57 8.28 24.09
CA ARG A 309 -2.25 8.41 24.73
C ARG A 309 -1.61 9.75 24.36
N PRO A 310 -1.29 10.60 25.35
CA PRO A 310 -0.54 11.83 25.10
C PRO A 310 0.82 11.47 24.50
N ARG A 311 1.10 12.04 23.33
CA ARG A 311 2.36 11.90 22.60
C ARG A 311 3.02 13.26 22.52
N PHE A 312 4.29 13.33 22.91
CA PHE A 312 5.13 14.51 22.72
C PHE A 312 6.11 14.23 21.59
N VAL A 313 6.24 15.17 20.68
CA VAL A 313 7.19 15.10 19.56
C VAL A 313 8.10 16.31 19.63
N MET A 314 9.41 16.05 19.66
CA MET A 314 10.45 17.07 19.67
C MET A 314 11.05 17.16 18.27
N ARG A 315 11.10 18.38 17.72
CA ARG A 315 11.66 18.68 16.39
C ARG A 315 12.47 19.96 16.48
N GLY A 316 13.68 19.99 15.94
CA GLY A 316 14.47 21.21 15.91
C GLY A 316 15.84 21.04 15.27
N PRO A 317 16.57 22.14 15.04
CA PRO A 317 17.98 22.06 14.67
C PRO A 317 18.80 21.45 15.82
N LEU A 318 19.79 20.64 15.46
CA LEU A 318 20.81 20.11 16.36
C LEU A 318 22.05 20.99 16.23
N GLU A 319 22.08 22.10 16.96
CA GLU A 319 23.19 23.07 16.90
C GLU A 319 24.43 22.61 17.66
N ASP A 320 24.25 21.91 18.78
CA ASP A 320 25.33 21.35 19.59
C ASP A 320 25.30 19.81 19.52
N PRO A 321 26.37 19.15 19.01
CA PRO A 321 26.46 17.69 19.00
C PRO A 321 26.27 17.02 20.37
N ARG A 322 26.55 17.74 21.47
CA ARG A 322 26.35 17.25 22.84
C ARG A 322 24.88 17.08 23.18
N ASP A 323 23.97 17.83 22.55
CA ASP A 323 22.54 17.72 22.79
C ASP A 323 21.97 16.40 22.29
N ARG A 324 22.56 15.80 21.24
CA ARG A 324 22.23 14.44 20.82
C ARG A 324 22.56 13.41 21.91
N GLY A 325 23.74 13.52 22.51
CA GLY A 325 24.15 12.64 23.60
C GLY A 325 23.26 12.77 24.83
N ARG A 326 22.90 14.01 25.21
CA ARG A 326 21.96 14.29 26.31
C ARG A 326 20.56 13.74 26.02
N LEU A 327 20.05 13.93 24.79
CA LEU A 327 18.77 13.38 24.38
C LEU A 327 18.76 11.86 24.46
N GLN A 328 19.78 11.20 23.90
CA GLN A 328 19.89 9.75 23.94
C GLN A 328 19.95 9.22 25.38
N GLN A 329 20.67 9.91 26.26
CA GLN A 329 20.69 9.59 27.69
C GLN A 329 19.29 9.70 28.31
N ALA A 330 18.61 10.85 28.13
CA ALA A 330 17.29 11.10 28.70
C ALA A 330 16.23 10.12 28.18
N LEU A 331 16.20 9.85 26.87
CA LEU A 331 15.32 8.85 26.27
C LEU A 331 15.65 7.44 26.80
N GLY A 332 16.92 7.12 27.02
CA GLY A 332 17.33 5.86 27.63
C GLY A 332 16.86 5.71 29.08
N GLU A 333 16.90 6.79 29.87
CA GLU A 333 16.35 6.82 31.23
C GLU A 333 14.84 6.63 31.24
N LEU A 334 14.13 7.34 30.36
CA LEU A 334 12.68 7.19 30.16
C LEU A 334 12.32 5.77 29.71
N ALA A 335 13.05 5.19 28.76
CA ALA A 335 12.83 3.82 28.30
C ALA A 335 12.99 2.80 29.44
N ARG A 336 14.04 2.93 30.28
CA ARG A 336 14.22 2.09 31.47
C ARG A 336 13.12 2.28 32.50
N ALA A 337 12.55 3.48 32.56
CA ALA A 337 11.37 3.78 33.36
C ALA A 337 10.06 3.33 32.70
N GLY A 338 10.09 2.64 31.55
CA GLY A 338 8.90 2.07 30.90
C GLY A 338 8.16 3.04 29.96
N PHE A 339 8.72 4.20 29.64
CA PHE A 339 8.14 5.10 28.66
C PHE A 339 8.44 4.59 27.24
N PRO A 340 7.44 4.47 26.37
CA PRO A 340 7.67 4.33 24.94
C PRO A 340 8.36 5.59 24.42
N VAL A 341 9.51 5.40 23.78
CA VAL A 341 10.32 6.47 23.19
C VAL A 341 10.79 6.06 21.80
N ALA A 342 11.04 7.05 20.95
CA ALA A 342 11.66 6.87 19.64
C ALA A 342 12.62 8.03 19.36
N ASP A 343 13.81 7.71 18.85
CA ASP A 343 14.81 8.68 18.41
C ASP A 343 15.08 8.48 16.92
N TRP A 344 14.77 9.52 16.15
CA TRP A 344 14.99 9.61 14.71
C TRP A 344 15.98 10.72 14.35
N THR A 345 16.72 11.21 15.35
CA THR A 345 17.69 12.30 15.18
C THR A 345 18.74 11.92 14.13
N GLY A 346 18.91 12.79 13.13
CA GLY A 346 19.87 12.59 12.07
C GLY A 346 19.45 11.63 10.95
N LEU A 347 18.21 11.13 10.94
CA LEU A 347 17.68 10.33 9.83
C LEU A 347 17.35 11.20 8.59
N ASP A 348 17.06 10.53 7.48
CA ASP A 348 16.64 11.14 6.20
C ASP A 348 17.65 12.15 5.61
N GLY A 349 18.95 11.95 5.85
CA GLY A 349 19.99 12.82 5.33
C GLY A 349 20.09 14.19 6.01
N ALA A 350 19.42 14.38 7.16
CA ALA A 350 19.47 15.63 7.94
C ALA A 350 20.20 15.41 9.29
N PRO A 351 21.53 15.23 9.30
CA PRO A 351 22.30 14.91 10.52
C PRO A 351 22.16 15.96 11.63
N ASP A 352 21.91 17.20 11.24
CA ASP A 352 21.77 18.37 12.12
C ASP A 352 20.31 18.63 12.52
N ARG A 353 19.44 17.62 12.44
CA ARG A 353 18.03 17.73 12.84
C ARG A 353 17.70 16.75 13.96
N LEU A 354 17.26 17.29 15.09
CA LEU A 354 16.69 16.54 16.20
C LEU A 354 15.26 16.14 15.88
N MET A 355 14.94 14.88 16.09
CA MET A 355 13.62 14.32 15.85
C MET A 355 13.38 13.16 16.82
N ALA A 356 12.56 13.34 17.83
CA ALA A 356 12.25 12.27 18.79
C ALA A 356 10.82 12.36 19.27
N ALA A 357 10.29 11.25 19.78
CA ALA A 357 8.98 11.21 20.39
C ALA A 357 8.98 10.38 21.66
N LEU A 358 8.05 10.71 22.56
CA LEU A 358 7.70 9.88 23.71
C LEU A 358 6.18 9.82 23.86
N VAL A 359 5.70 8.74 24.45
CA VAL A 359 4.29 8.55 24.77
C VAL A 359 4.17 8.39 26.28
N LEU A 360 3.18 9.04 26.89
CA LEU A 360 2.93 8.81 28.31
C LEU A 360 2.34 7.42 28.51
N PRO A 361 2.88 6.63 29.44
CA PRO A 361 2.41 5.28 29.66
C PRO A 361 1.04 5.32 30.36
N SER A 362 0.12 4.46 29.90
CA SER A 362 -1.27 4.43 30.35
C SER A 362 -1.47 3.80 31.74
N ASP A 363 -0.44 3.14 32.26
CA ASP A 363 -0.43 2.47 33.56
C ASP A 363 -0.03 3.42 34.72
N ARG A 364 0.20 4.71 34.43
CA ARG A 364 0.55 5.74 35.40
C ARG A 364 -0.47 6.88 35.40
N ALA A 365 -0.55 7.59 36.53
CA ALA A 365 -1.30 8.85 36.57
C ALA A 365 -0.65 9.86 35.60
N PRO A 366 -1.45 10.58 34.77
CA PRO A 366 -0.91 11.50 33.78
C PRO A 366 0.07 12.53 34.35
N ALA A 367 -0.25 13.13 35.49
CA ALA A 367 0.61 14.13 36.14
C ALA A 367 1.97 13.56 36.60
N GLU A 368 2.02 12.32 37.07
CA GLU A 368 3.27 11.66 37.47
C GLU A 368 4.13 11.33 36.25
N ALA A 369 3.49 10.86 35.18
CA ALA A 369 4.17 10.56 33.93
C ALA A 369 4.74 11.83 33.27
N GLU A 370 3.98 12.92 33.29
CA GLU A 370 4.42 14.23 32.81
C GLU A 370 5.58 14.78 33.64
N ALA A 371 5.51 14.71 34.97
CA ALA A 371 6.59 15.17 35.83
C ALA A 371 7.89 14.41 35.59
N ALA A 372 7.83 13.08 35.43
CA ALA A 372 9.01 12.27 35.11
C ALA A 372 9.58 12.58 33.71
N ALA A 373 8.73 12.81 32.72
CA ALA A 373 9.16 13.24 31.39
C ALA A 373 9.82 14.64 31.44
N GLN A 374 9.25 15.57 32.21
CA GLN A 374 9.81 16.90 32.41
C GLN A 374 11.12 16.89 33.17
N ASP A 375 11.29 16.02 34.17
CA ASP A 375 12.55 15.90 34.92
C ASP A 375 13.68 15.37 34.02
N ALA A 376 13.40 14.31 33.25
CA ALA A 376 14.37 13.72 32.34
C ALA A 376 14.76 14.66 31.17
N LEU A 377 13.80 15.42 30.64
CA LEU A 377 14.01 16.26 29.46
C LEU A 377 14.30 17.73 29.79
N GLY A 378 13.97 18.20 31.00
CA GLY A 378 14.14 19.59 31.43
C GLY A 378 15.60 20.04 31.50
N ALA A 379 16.55 19.11 31.50
CA ALA A 379 17.97 19.37 31.37
C ALA A 379 18.41 19.72 29.93
N LEU A 380 17.53 19.56 28.93
CA LEU A 380 17.80 19.91 27.54
C LEU A 380 17.44 21.39 27.29
N PRO A 381 18.37 22.22 26.77
CA PRO A 381 18.14 23.65 26.52
C PRO A 381 17.01 23.92 25.50
N LEU A 382 16.66 22.92 24.68
CA LEU A 382 15.61 22.97 23.67
C LEU A 382 14.17 22.82 24.23
N PHE A 383 13.99 22.54 25.53
CA PHE A 383 12.71 22.05 26.05
C PHE A 383 11.69 23.13 26.46
N TRP A 384 12.08 24.40 26.69
CA TRP A 384 11.22 25.32 27.46
C TRP A 384 10.21 26.20 26.70
N PRO A 385 10.50 26.73 25.48
CA PRO A 385 9.56 27.64 24.81
C PRO A 385 8.48 26.97 23.94
N GLU A 386 8.74 25.76 23.43
CA GLU A 386 7.85 25.06 22.48
C GLU A 386 6.90 24.09 23.19
N LEU A 387 7.34 23.46 24.29
CA LEU A 387 6.49 22.60 25.10
C LEU A 387 5.36 23.38 25.77
N ARG A 388 5.55 24.66 26.12
CA ARG A 388 4.45 25.53 26.62
C ARG A 388 3.46 25.95 25.54
N ARG A 389 3.87 25.99 24.27
CA ARG A 389 2.94 26.20 23.13
C ARG A 389 2.19 24.92 22.78
N ALA A 390 2.85 23.76 22.85
CA ALA A 390 2.23 22.45 22.62
C ALA A 390 1.39 21.93 23.80
N ALA A 391 1.72 22.32 25.05
CA ALA A 391 0.94 22.00 26.25
C ALA A 391 -0.30 22.90 26.42
N GLY A 392 -0.53 23.84 25.50
CA GLY A 392 -1.84 24.43 25.28
C GLY A 392 -2.72 23.45 24.50
N LEU A 393 -3.28 22.47 25.22
CA LEU A 393 -4.51 21.73 24.91
C LEU A 393 -4.97 21.82 23.44
N ASP A 394 -4.33 21.09 22.55
CA ASP A 394 -4.97 20.68 21.31
C ASP A 394 -4.40 19.33 20.85
N ALA A 395 -4.85 18.27 21.51
CA ALA A 395 -4.73 16.89 21.03
C ALA A 395 -5.35 16.71 19.62
N THR A 396 -6.00 17.75 19.12
CA THR A 396 -6.60 17.89 17.80
C THR A 396 -5.67 18.52 16.75
N ALA A 397 -4.51 19.11 17.10
CA ALA A 397 -3.73 19.92 16.15
C ALA A 397 -2.98 19.15 15.03
N HIS A 398 -2.87 17.81 15.11
CA HIS A 398 -2.41 17.03 13.94
C HIS A 398 -3.56 16.61 13.01
N HIS A 399 -4.82 16.69 13.46
CA HIS A 399 -6.00 16.47 12.62
C HIS A 399 -6.66 17.77 12.15
N ALA A 400 -6.58 18.87 12.92
CA ALA A 400 -7.24 20.14 12.60
C ALA A 400 -6.47 20.98 11.58
N ALA A 401 -5.15 20.85 11.49
CA ALA A 401 -4.35 21.56 10.48
C ALA A 401 -4.57 21.05 9.03
N LEU A 402 -5.29 19.93 8.84
CA LEU A 402 -5.64 19.38 7.53
C LEU A 402 -7.05 19.81 7.05
N ALA A 403 -7.86 20.45 7.91
CA ALA A 403 -9.21 20.89 7.55
C ALA A 403 -9.23 22.25 6.81
N ASP A 404 -8.16 23.04 6.89
CA ASP A 404 -8.07 24.38 6.29
C ASP A 404 -7.44 24.39 4.88
N GLU A 405 -7.04 23.23 4.33
CA GLU A 405 -6.47 23.15 2.97
C GLU A 405 -7.39 22.52 1.92
N GLY A 406 -8.69 22.29 2.22
CA GLY A 406 -9.68 21.99 1.20
C GLY A 406 -9.36 20.78 0.31
N ILE A 407 -8.76 19.75 0.89
CA ILE A 407 -8.55 18.44 0.24
C ILE A 407 -9.61 17.49 0.83
N PRO A 408 -10.43 16.83 -0.01
CA PRO A 408 -11.64 16.12 0.41
C PRO A 408 -11.40 14.94 1.35
#